data_AF-A0A971NAD5-F1
#
_entry.id   AF-A0A971NAD5-F1
#
_cell.length_a   1.000
_cell.length_b   1.000
_cell.length_c   1.000
_cell.angle_alpha   90.00
_cell.angle_beta   90.00
_cell.angle_gamma   90.00
#
_symmetry.space_group_name_H-M   'P 1'
#
loop_
_entity.id
_entity.type
_entity.pdbx_description
1 polymer ?
#
loop_
_entity_poly.entity_id
_entity_poly.type
_entity_poly.pdbx_seq_one_letter_code
_entity_poly.pdbx_strand_id
1 'polypeptide(L)' 'RVGMGPCQGRGCRDIILRELSKATGKPVADLLPGVIRPPVKPVKAKLLAEDNE' A
#
# COMPACT_ATOMS: atom_id res chain seq x y z
N ARG A 1 9.18 6.42 -5.34
CA ARG A 1 8.02 5.48 -5.39
C ARG A 1 7.17 5.71 -4.15
N VAL A 2 5.86 5.88 -4.29
CA VAL A 2 4.93 6.08 -3.18
C VAL A 2 4.14 4.80 -2.89
N GLY A 3 3.71 4.57 -1.64
CA GLY A 3 2.94 3.37 -1.25
C GLY A 3 3.74 2.07 -1.07
N MET A 4 5.00 2.02 -1.49
CA MET A 4 5.82 0.78 -1.49
C MET A 4 6.81 0.65 -0.33
N GLY A 5 6.74 1.54 0.68
CA GLY A 5 7.59 1.44 1.87
C GLY A 5 7.20 0.27 2.79
N PRO A 6 7.92 0.04 3.89
CA PRO A 6 7.58 -1.01 4.87
C PRO A 6 6.18 -0.82 5.48
N CYS A 7 5.67 0.41 5.47
CA CYS A 7 4.31 0.75 5.91
C CYS A 7 3.23 0.49 4.85
N GLN A 8 3.59 0.09 3.62
CA GLN A 8 2.67 -0.26 2.52
C GLN A 8 1.56 0.78 2.28
N GLY A 9 1.94 2.06 2.32
CA GLY A 9 1.02 3.16 2.03
C GLY A 9 0.14 3.63 3.18
N ARG A 10 0.26 3.08 4.40
CA ARG A 10 -0.56 3.48 5.57
C ARG A 10 -0.56 4.99 5.86
N GLY A 11 0.57 5.68 5.63
CA GLY A 11 0.67 7.12 5.87
C GLY A 11 0.40 7.99 4.63
N CYS A 12 0.78 7.53 3.44
CA CYS A 12 0.75 8.37 2.23
C CYS A 12 -0.47 8.12 1.33
N ARG A 13 -1.19 7.01 1.48
CA ARG A 13 -2.32 6.63 0.61
C ARG A 13 -3.39 7.72 0.53
N ASP A 14 -3.84 8.23 1.67
CA ASP A 14 -4.93 9.22 1.70
C ASP A 14 -4.48 10.59 1.18
N ILE A 15 -3.21 10.95 1.42
CA ILE A 15 -2.60 12.16 0.88
C ILE A 15 -2.58 12.08 -0.66
N ILE A 16 -2.13 10.94 -1.21
CA ILE A 16 -2.08 10.72 -2.66
C ILE A 16 -3.48 10.76 -3.27
N LEU A 17 -4.48 10.12 -2.65
CA LEU A 17 -5.86 10.15 -3.15
C LEU A 17 -6.44 11.57 -3.19
N ARG A 18 -6.12 12.41 -2.20
CA ARG A 18 -6.51 13.83 -2.19
C ARG A 18 -5.84 14.61 -3.32
N GLU A 19 -4.54 14.41 -3.54
CA GLU A 19 -3.83 15.10 -4.62
C GLU A 19 -4.28 14.62 -6.01
N LEU A 20 -4.56 13.33 -6.18
CA LEU A 20 -5.16 12.80 -7.41
C LEU A 20 -6.56 13.36 -7.65
N SER A 21 -7.38 13.52 -6.61
CA SER A 21 -8.71 14.12 -6.73
C SER A 21 -8.63 15.57 -7.22
N LYS A 22 -7.73 16.38 -6.64
CA LYS A 22 -7.46 17.75 -7.10
C LYS A 22 -6.96 17.80 -8.54
N ALA A 23 -6.03 16.92 -8.90
CA ALA A 23 -5.41 16.91 -10.22
C ALA A 23 -6.36 16.40 -11.33
N THR A 24 -7.27 15.48 -11.00
CA THR A 24 -8.18 14.85 -11.98
C THR A 24 -9.58 15.45 -11.99
N GLY A 25 -9.94 16.24 -10.98
CA GLY A 25 -11.29 16.78 -10.80
C GLY A 25 -12.33 15.74 -10.39
N LYS A 26 -11.94 14.49 -10.16
CA LYS A 26 -12.84 13.40 -9.72
C LYS A 26 -12.95 13.39 -8.19
N PRO A 27 -14.13 13.10 -7.62
CA PRO A 27 -14.25 12.96 -6.18
C PRO A 27 -13.42 11.75 -5.70
N VAL A 28 -12.91 11.83 -4.47
CA VAL A 28 -12.06 10.77 -3.88
C VAL A 28 -12.74 9.40 -3.87
N ALA A 29 -14.07 9.35 -3.76
CA ALA A 29 -14.85 8.12 -3.78
C ALA A 29 -14.76 7.34 -5.12
N ASP A 30 -14.48 8.05 -6.23
CA ASP A 30 -14.36 7.45 -7.56
C ASP A 30 -12.92 7.00 -7.86
N LEU A 31 -11.97 7.33 -6.99
CA LEU A 31 -10.57 6.96 -7.14
C LEU A 31 -10.31 5.63 -6.43
N LEU A 32 -9.89 4.63 -7.21
CA LEU A 32 -9.53 3.33 -6.67
C LEU A 32 -8.33 3.43 -5.74
N PRO A 33 -8.48 3.06 -4.46
CA PRO A 33 -7.37 3.08 -3.54
C PRO A 33 -6.58 1.77 -3.74
N GLY A 34 -5.24 1.81 -3.66
CA GLY A 34 -4.40 0.65 -4.02
C GLY A 34 -4.78 -0.67 -3.34
N VAL A 35 -4.54 -1.81 -3.99
CA VAL A 35 -4.91 -3.13 -3.46
C VAL A 35 -4.01 -3.52 -2.29
N ILE A 36 -4.62 -3.94 -1.18
CA ILE A 36 -3.88 -4.48 -0.03
C ILE A 36 -3.55 -5.95 -0.33
N ARG A 37 -2.25 -6.27 -0.34
CA ARG A 37 -1.75 -7.63 -0.56
C ARG A 37 -1.15 -8.18 0.75
N PRO A 38 -1.36 -9.46 1.10
CA PRO A 38 -0.63 -10.10 2.17
C PRO A 38 0.87 -10.24 1.80
N PRO A 39 1.79 -10.15 2.79
CA PRO A 39 1.57 -9.86 4.21
C PRO A 39 1.41 -8.35 4.49
N VAL A 40 0.41 -7.98 5.32
CA VAL A 40 0.05 -6.56 5.62
C VAL A 40 1.08 -5.84 6.52
N LYS A 41 2.00 -6.61 7.11
CA LYS A 41 3.20 -6.13 7.80
C LYS A 41 4.37 -6.94 7.29
N PRO A 42 5.57 -6.35 7.13
CA PRO A 42 6.76 -7.11 6.77
C PRO A 42 7.01 -8.22 7.79
N VAL A 43 7.17 -9.44 7.30
CA VAL A 43 7.61 -10.60 8.07
C VAL A 43 8.96 -11.07 7.54
N LYS A 44 9.80 -11.62 8.42
CA LYS A 44 11.09 -12.18 7.99
C LYS A 44 10.83 -13.40 7.11
N ALA A 45 11.51 -13.49 5.96
CA ALA A 45 11.34 -14.60 5.02
C ALA A 45 11.59 -15.97 5.68
N LYS A 46 12.52 -16.05 6.64
CA LYS A 46 12.80 -17.27 7.43
C LYS A 46 11.56 -17.84 8.12
N LEU A 47 10.58 -17.00 8.50
CA LEU A 47 9.33 -17.49 9.12
C LEU A 47 8.43 -18.26 8.14
N LEU A 48 8.68 -18.14 6.83
CA LEU A 48 7.92 -18.82 5.77
C LEU A 48 8.74 -19.94 5.11
N ALA A 49 9.99 -20.12 5.50
CA ALA A 49 10.84 -21.18 4.95
C ALA A 49 10.56 -22.50 5.69
N GLU A 50 10.50 -23.59 4.94
CA GLU A 50 10.57 -24.93 5.54
C GLU A 50 12.00 -25.19 6.01
N ASP A 51 12.15 -25.72 7.22
CA ASP A 51 13.44 -26.19 7.72
C ASP A 51 13.86 -27.40 6.88
N ASN A 52 14.71 -27.16 5.89
CA ASN A 52 15.41 -28.21 5.17
C ASN A 52 16.72 -28.42 5.93
N GLU A 53 16.81 -29.53 6.67
CA GLU A 53 18.06 -30.01 7.30
C GLU A 53 19.17 -30.22 6.26
#